data_AF-A0A316RU18-F1
#
_entry.id   AF-A0A316RU18-F1
#
_cell.length_a   1.000
_cell.length_b   1.000
_cell.length_c   1.000
_cell.angle_alpha   90.00
_cell.angle_beta   90.00
_cell.angle_gamma   90.00
#
_symmetry.space_group_name_H-M   'P 1'
#
loop_
_entity.id
_entity.type
_entity.pdbx_description
1 polymer ?
#
loop_
_entity_poly.entity_id
_entity_poly.type
_entity_poly.pdbx_seq_one_letter_code
_entity_poly.pdbx_strand_id
1 'polypeptide(L)'
;MADFRGYMIGSFASSRLDRGGIPVVATTGKVSDASAAEPTVDFGINPCQWNSLPPEGILLWKVRHPVTETEASYPATIVLPSGLSTTTPITVSNAGVIVNKTPIVDKVGAHMTGQDITTPVASSDPIVGAYTEHLVYYNKCTGVFRMLGHTATAATAPSA
;
A
#
# COMPACT_ATOMS: atom_id res chain seq x y z
N MET A 1 50.60 -26.61 -30.23
CA MET A 1 50.57 -25.64 -29.12
C MET A 1 49.49 -24.63 -29.48
N ALA A 2 48.30 -24.74 -28.91
CA ALA A 2 47.17 -23.90 -29.28
C ALA A 2 47.26 -22.55 -28.54
N ASP A 3 47.34 -21.46 -29.30
CA ASP A 3 47.33 -20.08 -28.79
C ASP A 3 45.91 -19.74 -28.33
N PHE A 4 45.69 -19.80 -27.01
CA PHE A 4 44.42 -19.43 -26.39
C PHE A 4 44.40 -17.92 -26.18
N ARG A 5 44.06 -17.18 -27.24
CA ARG A 5 43.82 -15.74 -27.14
C ARG A 5 42.53 -15.51 -26.37
N GLY A 6 42.67 -15.31 -25.05
CA GLY A 6 41.60 -14.91 -24.15
C GLY A 6 41.02 -13.57 -24.61
N TYR A 7 39.85 -13.61 -25.22
CA TYR A 7 39.01 -12.45 -25.41
C TYR A 7 38.61 -11.98 -24.00
N MET A 8 39.20 -10.89 -23.53
CA MET A 8 38.72 -10.18 -22.34
C MET A 8 37.30 -9.73 -22.66
N ILE A 9 36.32 -10.55 -22.29
CA ILE A 9 34.92 -10.16 -22.34
C ILE A 9 34.83 -8.94 -21.43
N GLY A 10 34.59 -7.79 -22.06
CA GLY A 10 34.56 -6.49 -21.41
C GLY A 10 33.75 -6.58 -20.13
N SER A 11 34.26 -5.92 -19.08
CA SER A 11 33.65 -5.78 -17.76
C SER A 11 32.17 -6.13 -17.79
N PHE A 12 31.83 -7.34 -17.34
CA PHE A 12 30.53 -7.58 -16.75
C PHE A 12 30.52 -6.79 -15.45
N ALA A 13 30.46 -5.47 -15.55
CA ALA A 13 29.87 -4.69 -14.49
C ALA A 13 28.46 -5.25 -14.44
N SER A 14 28.21 -6.15 -13.49
CA SER A 14 26.85 -6.34 -13.03
C SER A 14 26.40 -4.93 -12.67
N SER A 15 25.57 -4.33 -13.52
CA SER A 15 24.83 -3.15 -13.14
C SER A 15 24.29 -3.46 -11.77
N ARG A 16 24.57 -2.61 -10.77
CA ARG A 16 23.88 -2.75 -9.49
C ARG A 16 22.40 -2.84 -9.84
N LEU A 17 21.79 -4.03 -9.66
CA LEU A 17 20.43 -4.30 -10.15
C LEU A 17 19.45 -3.28 -9.54
N ASP A 18 19.81 -2.79 -8.35
CA ASP A 18 19.20 -1.66 -7.67
C ASP A 18 20.31 -0.87 -6.91
N ARG A 19 20.31 0.47 -7.02
CA ARG A 19 21.24 1.36 -6.30
C ARG A 19 20.61 1.96 -5.04
N GLY A 20 19.29 1.85 -4.86
CA GLY A 20 18.53 2.51 -3.80
C GLY A 20 17.80 1.56 -2.84
N GLY A 21 17.68 0.28 -3.20
CA GLY A 21 16.92 -0.71 -2.43
C GLY A 21 15.41 -0.52 -2.60
N ILE A 22 14.64 -1.34 -1.87
CA ILE A 22 13.17 -1.30 -1.93
C ILE A 22 12.69 0.09 -1.47
N PRO A 23 11.93 0.83 -2.30
CA PRO A 23 11.44 2.16 -1.94
C PRO A 23 10.49 2.07 -0.74
N VAL A 24 10.56 3.07 0.12
CA VAL A 24 9.76 3.14 1.35
C VAL A 24 8.72 4.23 1.23
N VAL A 25 7.47 3.90 1.51
CA VAL A 25 6.34 4.84 1.49
C VAL A 25 5.57 4.75 2.80
N ALA A 26 5.22 5.88 3.40
CA ALA A 26 4.43 5.90 4.63
C ALA A 26 3.02 6.45 4.38
N THR A 27 2.05 5.99 5.16
CA THR A 27 0.69 6.56 5.12
C THR A 27 0.72 8.00 5.61
N THR A 28 0.06 8.91 4.89
CA THR A 28 -0.09 10.32 5.26
C THR A 28 -1.31 10.60 6.14
N GLY A 29 -2.32 9.74 6.09
CA GLY A 29 -3.52 9.83 6.91
C GLY A 29 -4.35 8.54 6.80
N LYS A 30 -5.38 8.45 7.65
CA LYS A 30 -6.42 7.42 7.61
C LYS A 30 -7.77 8.09 7.79
N VAL A 31 -8.75 7.70 6.97
CA VAL A 31 -10.15 8.09 7.13
C VAL A 31 -11.00 6.85 7.12
N SER A 32 -11.99 6.82 8.00
CA SER A 32 -13.03 5.80 8.03
C SER A 32 -14.37 6.50 8.09
N ASP A 33 -15.31 6.09 7.25
CA ASP A 33 -16.68 6.59 7.29
C ASP A 33 -17.61 5.49 7.80
N ALA A 34 -17.86 5.51 9.11
CA ALA A 34 -18.76 4.56 9.77
C ALA A 34 -20.25 4.84 9.48
N SER A 35 -20.58 6.00 8.91
CA SER A 35 -21.97 6.38 8.58
C SER A 35 -22.35 6.04 7.14
N ALA A 36 -21.39 5.61 6.32
CA ALA A 36 -21.63 5.15 4.97
C ALA A 36 -22.39 3.82 4.95
N ALA A 37 -23.18 3.58 3.91
CA ALA A 37 -23.86 2.30 3.69
C ALA A 37 -22.87 1.12 3.60
N GLU A 38 -21.68 1.39 3.07
CA GLU A 38 -20.56 0.44 2.98
C GLU A 38 -19.32 1.09 3.63
N PRO A 39 -19.05 0.82 4.92
CA PRO A 39 -17.93 1.44 5.62
C PRO A 39 -16.60 0.93 5.06
N THR A 40 -15.64 1.84 4.90
CA THR A 40 -14.29 1.54 4.40
C THR A 40 -13.25 2.22 5.28
N VAL A 41 -12.05 1.65 5.35
CA VAL A 41 -10.88 2.29 5.95
C VAL A 41 -9.93 2.67 4.84
N ASP A 42 -9.77 3.98 4.66
CA ASP A 42 -9.02 4.57 3.56
C ASP A 42 -7.68 5.08 4.06
N PHE A 43 -6.59 4.53 3.53
CA PHE A 43 -5.24 5.00 3.82
C PHE A 43 -4.72 5.94 2.73
N GLY A 44 -4.17 7.10 3.11
CA GLY A 44 -3.56 8.04 2.18
C GLY A 44 -2.07 7.77 1.96
N ILE A 45 -1.58 7.97 0.74
CA ILE A 45 -0.14 8.02 0.42
C ILE A 45 0.26 9.44 0.01
N ASN A 46 1.51 9.85 0.26
CA ASN A 46 2.03 11.11 -0.26
C ASN A 46 2.16 11.03 -1.81
N PRO A 47 1.53 11.93 -2.57
CA PRO A 47 1.58 11.94 -4.02
C PRO A 47 2.95 12.18 -4.62
N CYS A 48 3.80 12.99 -4.00
CA CYS A 48 5.17 13.18 -4.47
C CYS A 48 5.95 11.86 -4.39
N GLN A 49 5.76 11.10 -3.30
CA GLN A 49 6.38 9.78 -3.17
C GLN A 49 5.79 8.80 -4.19
N TRP A 50 4.45 8.74 -4.30
CA TRP A 50 3.79 7.87 -5.28
C TRP A 50 4.26 8.17 -6.69
N ASN A 51 4.27 9.42 -7.13
CA ASN A 51 4.66 9.83 -8.48
C ASN A 51 6.14 9.57 -8.78
N SER A 52 7.01 9.58 -7.78
CA SER A 52 8.44 9.25 -7.94
C SER A 52 8.72 7.76 -8.18
N LEU A 53 7.79 6.88 -7.80
CA LEU A 53 7.93 5.45 -8.03
C LEU A 53 7.86 5.11 -9.53
N PRO A 54 8.49 4.01 -9.99
CA PRO A 54 8.24 3.49 -11.32
C PRO A 54 6.75 3.12 -11.51
N PRO A 55 6.29 2.86 -12.76
CA PRO A 55 4.92 2.43 -13.04
C PRO A 55 4.51 1.11 -12.36
N GLU A 56 5.48 0.24 -12.05
CA GLU A 56 5.27 -1.05 -11.43
C GLU A 56 6.48 -1.40 -10.55
N GLY A 57 6.26 -2.10 -9.44
CA GLY A 57 7.34 -2.59 -8.61
C GLY A 57 6.90 -3.11 -7.26
N ILE A 58 7.86 -3.20 -6.35
CA ILE A 58 7.66 -3.57 -4.95
C ILE A 58 8.08 -2.38 -4.08
N LEU A 59 7.34 -2.13 -3.00
CA LEU A 59 7.66 -1.11 -2.00
C LEU A 59 7.49 -1.65 -0.59
N LEU A 60 8.17 -1.03 0.37
CA LEU A 60 7.92 -1.18 1.79
C LEU A 60 6.90 -0.12 2.21
N TRP A 61 5.70 -0.55 2.55
CA TRP A 61 4.63 0.32 3.01
C TRP A 61 4.62 0.39 4.53
N LYS A 62 4.73 1.61 5.08
CA LYS A 62 4.71 1.87 6.52
C LYS A 62 3.40 2.54 6.93
N VAL A 63 2.57 1.83 7.67
CA VAL A 63 1.29 2.32 8.17
C VAL A 63 1.49 2.95 9.55
N ARG A 64 1.19 4.25 9.64
CA ARG A 64 1.33 5.07 10.87
C ARG A 64 0.04 5.12 11.70
N HIS A 65 -1.10 4.94 11.04
CA HIS A 65 -2.40 5.19 11.62
C HIS A 65 -2.99 3.86 12.05
N PRO A 66 -3.16 3.61 13.35
CA PRO A 66 -3.76 2.37 13.80
C PRO A 66 -5.24 2.34 13.42
N VAL A 67 -5.73 1.14 13.15
CA VAL A 67 -7.14 0.83 12.94
C VAL A 67 -7.81 0.64 14.31
N THR A 68 -9.03 1.15 14.48
CA THR A 68 -9.78 0.91 15.72
C THR A 68 -10.48 -0.45 15.69
N GLU A 69 -10.88 -0.99 16.83
CA GLU A 69 -11.65 -2.26 16.87
C GLU A 69 -12.92 -2.22 16.00
N THR A 70 -13.60 -1.07 15.91
CA THR A 70 -14.78 -0.89 15.06
C THR A 70 -14.44 -0.96 13.57
N GLU A 71 -13.26 -0.50 13.19
CA GLU A 71 -12.77 -0.48 11.82
C GLU A 71 -12.08 -1.79 11.39
N ALA A 72 -11.85 -2.71 12.33
CA ALA A 72 -11.13 -3.95 12.11
C ALA A 72 -11.73 -4.81 10.98
N SER A 73 -13.06 -4.87 10.91
CA SER A 73 -13.82 -5.63 9.91
C SER A 73 -14.06 -4.88 8.60
N TYR A 74 -13.76 -3.58 8.55
CA TYR A 74 -14.03 -2.78 7.38
C TYR A 74 -13.04 -3.11 6.25
N PRO A 75 -13.50 -3.19 5.00
CA PRO A 75 -12.62 -3.32 3.85
C PRO A 75 -11.60 -2.18 3.80
N ALA A 76 -10.33 -2.54 3.62
CA ALA A 76 -9.23 -1.61 3.57
C ALA A 76 -8.95 -1.15 2.14
N THR A 77 -8.95 0.16 1.93
CA THR A 77 -8.61 0.76 0.65
C THR A 77 -7.43 1.71 0.79
N ILE A 78 -6.78 1.97 -0.33
CA ILE A 78 -5.72 2.95 -0.42
C ILE A 78 -6.10 4.04 -1.41
N VAL A 79 -5.99 5.29 -0.96
CA VAL A 79 -6.25 6.47 -1.78
C VAL A 79 -4.98 6.78 -2.55
N LEU A 80 -4.93 6.32 -3.79
CA LEU A 80 -3.82 6.59 -4.69
C LEU A 80 -4.07 7.91 -5.42
N PRO A 81 -3.10 8.83 -5.44
CA PRO A 81 -3.24 10.05 -6.21
C PRO A 81 -3.27 9.73 -7.71
N SER A 82 -4.20 10.36 -8.42
CA SER A 82 -4.33 10.28 -9.88
C SER A 82 -3.78 11.55 -10.55
N GLY A 83 -3.14 11.39 -11.71
CA GLY A 83 -2.58 12.50 -12.50
C GLY A 83 -1.42 13.23 -11.81
N LEU A 84 -1.30 14.54 -12.04
CA LEU A 84 -0.25 15.42 -11.48
C LEU A 84 -0.60 15.94 -10.06
N SER A 85 -1.68 15.45 -9.46
CA SER A 85 -2.15 15.97 -8.17
C SER A 85 -1.12 15.74 -7.07
N THR A 86 -0.73 16.82 -6.38
CA THR A 86 0.21 16.85 -5.25
C THR A 86 -0.49 16.71 -3.89
N THR A 87 -1.78 16.39 -3.88
CA THR A 87 -2.54 16.05 -2.67
C THR A 87 -3.37 14.79 -2.87
N THR A 88 -3.26 13.80 -1.98
CA THR A 88 -4.28 12.76 -1.84
C THR A 88 -5.47 13.36 -1.09
N PRO A 89 -6.68 13.41 -1.67
CA PRO A 89 -7.84 13.89 -0.93
C PRO A 89 -8.13 12.88 0.19
N ILE A 90 -7.86 13.27 1.43
CA ILE A 90 -8.25 12.53 2.64
C ILE A 90 -9.61 13.07 3.13
N THR A 91 -10.46 13.50 2.19
CA THR A 91 -11.79 14.02 2.48
C THR A 91 -12.77 13.40 1.52
N VAL A 92 -13.68 12.58 2.06
CA VAL A 92 -15.02 12.44 1.50
C VAL A 92 -15.56 13.87 1.40
N SER A 93 -15.83 14.34 0.20
CA SER A 93 -16.56 15.59 0.04
C SER A 93 -17.66 15.38 -0.99
N ASN A 94 -18.85 15.84 -0.62
CA ASN A 94 -20.02 16.06 -1.48
C ASN A 94 -19.75 17.12 -2.58
N ALA A 95 -18.55 17.12 -3.18
CA ALA A 95 -18.05 18.16 -4.07
C ALA A 95 -17.30 17.62 -5.30
N GLY A 96 -17.68 16.43 -5.79
CA GLY A 96 -17.31 15.98 -7.15
C GLY A 96 -15.84 15.61 -7.38
N VAL A 97 -15.02 15.46 -6.34
CA VAL A 97 -13.65 14.94 -6.47
C VAL A 97 -13.70 13.42 -6.45
N ILE A 98 -13.49 12.79 -7.61
CA ILE A 98 -13.37 11.33 -7.73
C ILE A 98 -12.05 10.91 -7.06
N VAL A 99 -12.14 10.45 -5.81
CA VAL A 99 -11.04 9.75 -5.14
C VAL A 99 -10.98 8.33 -5.66
N ASN A 100 -9.88 7.98 -6.35
CA ASN A 100 -9.65 6.62 -6.80
C ASN A 100 -9.23 5.75 -5.60
N LYS A 101 -10.21 5.10 -4.97
CA LYS A 101 -9.98 4.13 -3.91
C LYS A 101 -9.56 2.81 -4.54
N THR A 102 -8.32 2.41 -4.31
CA THR A 102 -7.81 1.12 -4.76
C THR A 102 -7.98 0.10 -3.64
N PRO A 103 -8.62 -1.07 -3.90
CA PRO A 103 -8.72 -2.12 -2.92
C PRO A 103 -7.32 -2.64 -2.55
N ILE A 104 -7.07 -2.81 -1.26
CA ILE A 104 -5.84 -3.48 -0.80
C ILE A 104 -6.13 -4.97 -0.83
N VAL A 105 -5.34 -5.73 -1.59
CA VAL A 105 -5.57 -7.17 -1.77
C VAL A 105 -4.40 -8.00 -1.28
N ASP A 106 -4.66 -9.26 -0.96
CA ASP A 106 -3.62 -10.23 -0.60
C ASP A 106 -2.96 -10.87 -1.84
N LYS A 107 -2.03 -11.79 -1.60
CA LYS A 107 -1.29 -12.50 -2.65
C LYS A 107 -2.17 -13.24 -3.67
N VAL A 108 -3.39 -13.64 -3.33
CA VAL A 108 -4.34 -14.33 -4.23
C VAL A 108 -5.40 -13.39 -4.80
N GLY A 109 -5.44 -12.12 -4.36
CA GLY A 109 -6.40 -11.12 -4.81
C GLY A 109 -7.64 -11.00 -3.94
N ALA A 110 -7.66 -11.60 -2.74
CA ALA A 110 -8.72 -11.40 -1.77
C ALA A 110 -8.59 -10.03 -1.11
N HIS A 111 -9.72 -9.40 -0.80
CA HIS A 111 -9.72 -8.05 -0.21
C HIS A 111 -9.30 -8.10 1.26
N MET A 112 -8.42 -7.18 1.64
CA MET A 112 -7.92 -7.05 3.02
C MET A 112 -8.87 -6.20 3.86
N THR A 113 -8.89 -6.45 5.16
CA THR A 113 -9.63 -5.67 6.15
C THR A 113 -8.70 -4.83 7.01
N GLY A 114 -9.24 -3.86 7.75
CA GLY A 114 -8.44 -3.00 8.65
C GLY A 114 -7.55 -3.79 9.63
N GLN A 115 -8.04 -4.91 10.16
CA GLN A 115 -7.28 -5.81 11.04
C GLN A 115 -6.07 -6.44 10.35
N ASP A 116 -6.15 -6.68 9.04
CA ASP A 116 -5.03 -7.22 8.27
C ASP A 116 -3.94 -6.15 8.01
N ILE A 117 -4.30 -4.86 8.07
CA ILE A 117 -3.38 -3.75 7.82
C ILE A 117 -2.61 -3.34 9.07
N THR A 118 -3.27 -3.25 10.21
CA THR A 118 -2.63 -2.94 11.49
C THR A 118 -3.35 -3.69 12.59
N THR A 119 -2.64 -4.05 13.65
CA THR A 119 -3.28 -4.57 14.87
C THR A 119 -4.31 -3.55 15.38
N PRO A 120 -5.60 -3.94 15.51
CA PRO A 120 -6.62 -3.03 16.01
C PRO A 120 -6.29 -2.56 17.42
N VAL A 121 -6.55 -1.29 17.70
CA VAL A 121 -6.38 -0.68 19.02
C VAL A 121 -7.71 -0.22 19.56
N ALA A 122 -7.85 -0.21 20.88
CA ALA A 122 -8.97 0.46 21.53
C ALA A 122 -8.98 1.94 21.12
N SER A 123 -10.16 2.52 20.91
CA SER A 123 -10.34 3.88 20.39
C SER A 123 -9.67 4.97 21.24
N SER A 124 -9.29 4.66 22.48
CA SER A 124 -8.58 5.54 23.42
C SER A 124 -7.05 5.46 23.38
N ASP A 125 -6.46 4.49 22.68
CA ASP A 125 -5.02 4.26 22.66
C ASP A 125 -4.40 4.55 21.29
N PRO A 126 -3.99 5.80 21.00
CA PRO A 126 -3.15 6.06 19.84
C PRO A 126 -1.77 5.45 20.11
N ILE A 127 -1.41 4.38 19.41
CA ILE A 127 -0.02 3.93 19.35
C ILE A 127 0.77 4.96 18.54
N VAL A 128 1.24 6.01 19.22
CA VAL A 128 2.04 7.08 18.60
C VAL A 128 3.49 6.57 18.45
N GLY A 129 3.90 6.29 17.21
CA GLY A 129 5.32 6.10 16.87
C GLY A 129 5.72 4.70 16.39
N ALA A 130 4.83 3.70 16.45
CA ALA A 130 5.06 2.40 15.82
C ALA A 130 4.51 2.41 14.38
N TYR A 131 5.22 1.75 13.47
CA TYR A 131 4.72 1.46 12.13
C TYR A 131 4.38 -0.01 12.03
N THR A 132 3.27 -0.33 11.39
CA THR A 132 3.10 -1.65 10.79
C THR A 132 3.73 -1.61 9.39
N GLU A 133 4.63 -2.54 9.10
CA GLU A 133 5.39 -2.56 7.86
C GLU A 133 4.95 -3.72 6.96
N HIS A 134 4.67 -3.42 5.70
CA HIS A 134 4.17 -4.39 4.73
C HIS A 134 4.99 -4.37 3.45
N LEU A 135 5.31 -5.55 2.92
CA LEU A 135 5.87 -5.68 1.58
C LEU A 135 4.74 -5.72 0.56
N VAL A 136 4.72 -4.74 -0.34
CA VAL A 136 3.62 -4.52 -1.27
C VAL A 136 4.11 -4.55 -2.71
N TYR A 137 3.44 -5.33 -3.56
CA TYR A 137 3.50 -5.19 -5.01
C TYR A 137 2.48 -4.14 -5.45
N TYR A 138 2.89 -3.25 -6.35
CA TYR A 138 2.00 -2.25 -6.92
C TYR A 138 2.16 -2.15 -8.43
N ASN A 139 1.06 -1.82 -9.09
CA ASN A 139 1.04 -1.48 -10.51
C ASN A 139 0.13 -0.26 -10.70
N LYS A 140 0.71 0.86 -11.11
CA LYS A 140 0.00 2.13 -11.30
C LYS A 140 -0.94 2.11 -12.50
N CYS A 141 -0.60 1.35 -13.53
CA CYS A 141 -1.37 1.27 -14.76
C CYS A 141 -2.66 0.46 -14.57
N THR A 142 -2.58 -0.64 -13.81
CA THR A 142 -3.72 -1.52 -13.52
C THR A 142 -4.41 -1.20 -12.19
N GLY A 143 -3.86 -0.29 -11.39
CA GLY A 143 -4.41 0.09 -10.09
C GLY A 143 -4.33 -1.06 -9.08
N VAL A 144 -3.26 -1.85 -9.10
CA VAL A 144 -3.08 -2.95 -8.15
C VAL A 144 -2.26 -2.47 -6.96
N PHE A 145 -2.72 -2.79 -5.76
CA PHE A 145 -1.98 -2.64 -4.51
C PHE A 145 -2.13 -3.93 -3.69
N ARG A 146 -1.09 -4.77 -3.72
CA ARG A 146 -1.13 -6.16 -3.27
C ARG A 146 -0.12 -6.44 -2.17
N MET A 147 -0.57 -6.90 -1.01
CA MET A 147 0.31 -7.41 0.04
C MET A 147 0.88 -8.78 -0.33
N LEU A 148 2.21 -8.90 -0.28
CA LEU A 148 2.92 -10.13 -0.66
C LEU A 148 3.13 -11.09 0.52
N GLY A 149 3.24 -10.56 1.75
CA GLY A 149 3.54 -11.33 2.96
C GLY A 149 2.33 -11.68 3.82
N HIS A 150 1.13 -11.23 3.45
CA HIS A 150 -0.09 -11.40 4.25
C HIS A 150 -1.16 -12.14 3.46
N THR A 151 -2.02 -12.84 4.19
CA THR A 151 -3.23 -13.49 3.67
C THR A 151 -4.41 -12.73 4.27
N ALA A 152 -5.43 -12.42 3.48
CA ALA A 152 -6.62 -11.76 3.99
C ALA A 152 -7.27 -12.61 5.08
N THR A 153 -7.65 -11.98 6.19
CA THR A 153 -8.53 -12.63 7.16
C THR A 153 -9.87 -12.89 6.46
N ALA A 154 -10.37 -14.12 6.56
CA ALA A 154 -11.69 -14.43 6.01
C ALA A 154 -12.73 -13.53 6.69
N ALA A 155 -13.52 -12.81 5.89
CA ALA A 155 -14.63 -12.01 6.40
C ALA A 155 -15.50 -12.91 7.29
N THR A 156 -15.64 -12.56 8.57
CA THR A 156 -16.52 -13.29 9.46
C THR A 156 -17.94 -13.08 8.95
N ALA A 157 -18.65 -14.15 8.58
CA ALA A 157 -20.03 -14.04 8.16
C ALA A 157 -20.85 -13.39 9.29
N PRO A 158 -21.73 -12.41 9.00
CA PRO A 158 -22.60 -11.85 10.03
C PRO A 158 -23.42 -13.00 10.62
N SER A 159 -23.42 -13.11 11.95
CA SER A 159 -24.28 -14.05 12.67
C SER A 159 -25.75 -13.74 12.36
N ALA A 160 -26.47 -14.76 11.90
CA ALA A 160 -27.89 -14.71 11.54
C ALA A 160 -28.80 -14.41 12.74
#